data_AF-A0A942LQ16-F1
#
_entry.id   AF-A0A942LQ16-F1
#
_cell.length_a   1.000
_cell.length_b   1.000
_cell.length_c   1.000
_cell.angle_alpha   90.00
_cell.angle_beta   90.00
_cell.angle_gamma   90.00
#
_symmetry.space_group_name_H-M   'P 1'
#
loop_
_entity.id
_entity.type
_entity.pdbx_description
1 polymer ?
#
loop_
_entity_poly.entity_id
_entity_poly.type
_entity_poly.pdbx_seq_one_letter_code
_entity_poly.pdbx_strand_id
1 'polypeptide(L)'
;MKYIYLFIILNLTSIGCIQNRSTECHEIITFEKHLKIIENYVVFDSLDLSVRRTGSVFFLENVTDIPSESDANFFGKMNPTRTDYLLWSNWFNEHKDSLCEMKYKVLIDSSTKLINE
;
A
#
# COMPACT_ATOMS: atom_id res chain seq x y z
N MET A 1 8.40 -58.05 32.68
CA MET A 1 7.50 -57.75 31.56
C MET A 1 6.29 -57.01 32.10
N LYS A 2 6.31 -55.68 32.01
CA LYS A 2 5.26 -54.76 32.47
C LYS A 2 5.04 -53.74 31.36
N TYR A 3 3.89 -53.85 30.71
CA TYR A 3 3.20 -52.82 29.92
C TYR A 3 3.88 -52.33 28.63
N ILE A 4 3.91 -53.22 27.63
CA ILE A 4 3.77 -52.88 26.21
C ILE A 4 2.31 -52.46 26.01
N TYR A 5 1.92 -51.23 26.35
CA TYR A 5 0.63 -50.60 25.96
C TYR A 5 0.65 -49.14 26.44
N LEU A 6 1.48 -48.31 25.81
CA LEU A 6 1.22 -46.87 25.77
C LEU A 6 1.81 -46.25 24.49
N PHE A 7 1.67 -47.00 23.39
CA PHE A 7 1.70 -46.44 22.05
C PHE A 7 0.24 -46.16 21.67
N ILE A 8 -0.01 -44.99 21.11
CA ILE A 8 -1.25 -44.62 20.39
C ILE A 8 -2.43 -44.17 21.28
N ILE A 9 -2.33 -43.00 21.92
CA ILE A 9 -3.49 -42.10 22.01
C ILE A 9 -3.02 -40.64 21.83
N LEU A 10 -3.50 -40.07 20.71
CA LEU A 10 -3.70 -38.67 20.38
C LEU A 10 -2.46 -37.75 20.26
N ASN A 11 -1.93 -37.53 19.07
CA ASN A 11 -2.49 -36.69 18.00
C ASN A 11 -2.58 -35.20 18.35
N LEU A 12 -1.90 -34.40 17.52
CA LEU A 12 -2.34 -33.11 17.02
C LEU A 12 -2.53 -31.99 18.06
N THR A 13 -1.42 -31.42 18.51
CA THR A 13 -1.34 -29.96 18.70
C THR A 13 -0.21 -29.37 17.88
N SER A 14 -0.18 -29.74 16.59
CA SER A 14 0.24 -28.78 15.57
C SER A 14 -0.84 -27.70 15.48
N ILE A 15 -0.92 -26.81 16.47
CA ILE A 15 -1.35 -25.44 16.17
C ILE A 15 -0.12 -24.83 15.51
N GLY A 16 0.09 -25.20 14.25
CA GLY A 16 0.80 -24.31 13.37
C GLY A 16 0.09 -22.98 13.52
N CYS A 17 0.83 -21.95 13.92
CA CYS A 17 0.40 -20.61 13.60
C CYS A 17 0.26 -20.62 12.07
N ILE A 18 -0.95 -20.89 11.59
CA ILE A 18 -1.39 -20.40 10.30
C ILE A 18 -1.32 -18.89 10.52
N GLN A 19 -0.14 -18.33 10.29
CA GLN A 19 -0.03 -16.93 9.95
C GLN A 19 -0.93 -16.84 8.73
N ASN A 20 -2.14 -16.33 8.97
CA ASN A 20 -3.04 -15.90 7.93
C ASN A 20 -2.29 -14.75 7.27
N ARG A 21 -1.33 -15.10 6.40
CA ARG A 21 -0.77 -14.19 5.42
C ARG A 21 -1.93 -14.01 4.47
N SER A 22 -2.90 -13.19 4.88
CA SER A 22 -3.85 -12.60 3.96
C SER A 22 -2.96 -12.08 2.84
N THR A 23 -3.06 -12.67 1.67
CA THR A 23 -2.45 -12.11 0.47
C THR A 23 -2.97 -10.69 0.41
N GLU A 24 -2.15 -9.73 0.83
CA GLU A 24 -2.48 -8.32 0.78
C GLU A 24 -2.93 -8.02 -0.65
N CYS A 25 -4.05 -7.32 -0.79
CA CYS A 25 -4.56 -7.02 -2.12
C CYS A 25 -3.54 -6.21 -2.92
N HIS A 26 -3.64 -6.32 -4.24
CA HIS A 26 -2.71 -5.69 -5.16
C HIS A 26 -2.60 -4.16 -4.94
N GLU A 27 -3.70 -3.54 -4.52
CA GLU A 27 -3.83 -2.12 -4.26
C GLU A 27 -2.99 -1.68 -3.05
N ILE A 28 -3.03 -2.45 -1.96
CA ILE A 28 -2.19 -2.24 -0.77
C ILE A 28 -0.70 -2.32 -1.16
N ILE A 29 -0.32 -3.40 -1.85
CA ILE A 29 1.07 -3.62 -2.28
C ILE A 29 1.55 -2.47 -3.19
N THR A 30 0.68 -2.00 -4.09
CA THR A 30 0.97 -0.90 -5.00
C THR A 30 1.15 0.41 -4.24
N PHE A 31 0.27 0.72 -3.29
CA PHE A 31 0.37 1.92 -2.46
C PHE A 31 1.66 1.92 -1.63
N GLU A 32 1.96 0.81 -0.95
CA GLU A 32 3.19 0.65 -0.14
C GLU A 32 4.46 0.83 -0.99
N LYS A 33 4.46 0.31 -2.23
CA LYS A 33 5.57 0.49 -3.16
C LYS A 33 5.80 1.97 -3.50
N HIS A 34 4.73 2.74 -3.73
CA HIS A 34 4.83 4.17 -4.00
C HIS A 34 5.26 4.96 -2.75
N LEU A 35 4.71 4.64 -1.58
CA LEU A 35 5.18 5.21 -0.30
C LEU A 35 6.67 4.95 -0.07
N LYS A 36 7.16 3.74 -0.35
CA LYS A 36 8.57 3.38 -0.17
C LYS A 36 9.51 4.22 -1.04
N ILE A 37 9.10 4.55 -2.27
CA ILE A 37 9.85 5.43 -3.16
C ILE A 37 9.98 6.84 -2.53
N ILE A 38 8.89 7.35 -1.95
CA ILE A 38 8.91 8.66 -1.28
C ILE A 38 9.79 8.61 -0.03
N GLU A 39 9.61 7.59 0.82
CA GLU A 39 10.43 7.39 2.03
C GLU A 39 11.93 7.37 1.69
N ASN A 40 12.30 6.62 0.65
CA ASN A 40 13.69 6.50 0.21
C ASN A 40 14.30 7.83 -0.24
N TYR A 41 13.49 8.71 -0.81
CA TYR A 41 13.93 10.05 -1.20
C TYR A 41 14.04 10.97 0.03
N VAL A 42 13.00 11.07 0.86
CA VAL A 42 12.93 12.08 1.92
C VAL A 42 13.70 11.70 3.19
N VAL A 43 13.93 10.41 3.44
CA VAL A 43 14.61 9.92 4.66
C VAL A 43 16.07 9.58 4.39
N PHE A 44 16.35 8.91 3.28
CA PHE A 44 17.68 8.35 3.03
C PHE A 44 18.51 9.15 2.01
N ASP A 45 17.97 10.25 1.46
CA ASP A 45 18.61 11.06 0.41
C ASP A 45 19.17 10.19 -0.74
N SER A 46 18.45 9.10 -1.04
CA SER A 46 18.89 8.14 -2.02
C SER A 46 18.71 8.69 -3.43
N LEU A 47 19.66 8.36 -4.32
CA LEU A 47 19.60 8.64 -5.76
C LEU A 47 18.47 7.82 -6.41
N ASP A 48 17.22 8.14 -6.13
CA ASP A 48 16.09 7.62 -6.89
C ASP A 48 15.93 8.42 -8.19
N LEU A 49 15.57 7.72 -9.26
CA LEU A 49 15.35 8.32 -10.57
C LEU A 49 14.16 9.28 -10.46
N SER A 50 14.36 10.55 -10.84
CA SER A 50 13.34 11.60 -10.77
C SER A 50 11.99 11.16 -11.35
N VAL A 51 12.00 10.37 -12.43
CA VAL A 51 10.80 9.80 -13.07
C VAL A 51 9.98 8.90 -12.14
N ARG A 52 10.64 8.00 -11.39
CA ARG A 52 9.95 7.08 -10.47
C ARG A 52 9.30 7.85 -9.33
N ARG A 53 10.01 8.86 -8.81
CA ARG A 53 9.52 9.73 -7.75
C ARG A 53 8.33 10.55 -8.21
N THR A 54 8.42 11.21 -9.36
CA THR A 54 7.29 11.97 -9.93
C THR A 54 6.08 11.08 -10.18
N GLY A 55 6.28 9.87 -10.71
CA GLY A 55 5.19 8.90 -10.88
C GLY A 55 4.52 8.49 -9.56
N SER A 56 5.31 8.33 -8.49
CA SER A 56 4.78 8.05 -7.16
C SER A 56 4.01 9.22 -6.55
N VAL A 57 4.50 10.46 -6.70
CA VAL A 57 3.77 11.64 -6.26
C VAL A 57 2.42 11.72 -6.95
N PHE A 58 2.39 11.59 -8.29
CA PHE A 58 1.12 11.64 -9.04
C PHE A 58 0.14 10.54 -8.62
N PHE A 59 0.64 9.31 -8.43
CA PHE A 59 -0.19 8.21 -7.95
C PHE A 59 -0.80 8.52 -6.57
N LEU A 60 0.02 8.96 -5.62
CA LEU A 60 -0.41 9.23 -4.24
C LEU A 60 -1.38 10.42 -4.18
N GLU A 61 -1.10 11.52 -4.88
CA GLU A 61 -2.03 12.65 -5.02
C GLU A 61 -3.38 12.18 -5.57
N ASN A 62 -3.38 11.35 -6.61
CA ASN A 62 -4.61 10.91 -7.27
C ASN A 62 -5.44 9.91 -6.45
N VAL A 63 -4.80 9.09 -5.61
CA VAL A 63 -5.50 8.13 -4.73
C VAL A 63 -6.01 8.80 -3.45
N THR A 64 -5.23 9.73 -2.89
CA THR A 64 -5.54 10.33 -1.58
C THR A 64 -6.27 11.65 -1.68
N ASP A 65 -6.24 12.31 -2.85
CA ASP A 65 -6.64 13.71 -3.05
C ASP A 65 -5.86 14.70 -2.16
N ILE A 66 -4.69 14.28 -1.64
CA ILE A 66 -3.77 15.11 -0.85
C ILE A 66 -2.66 15.61 -1.79
N PRO A 67 -2.65 16.90 -2.16
CA PRO A 67 -1.60 17.47 -2.99
C PRO A 67 -0.27 17.53 -2.25
N SER A 68 0.85 17.35 -2.95
CA SER A 68 2.16 17.60 -2.39
C SER A 68 2.34 19.10 -2.09
N GLU A 69 2.99 19.41 -0.95
CA GLU A 69 3.36 20.77 -0.57
C GLU A 69 4.48 21.37 -1.45
N SER A 70 5.15 20.55 -2.27
CA SER A 70 6.18 21.03 -3.19
C SER A 70 5.58 21.84 -4.34
N ASP A 71 5.94 23.14 -4.37
CA ASP A 71 5.25 24.20 -5.10
C ASP A 71 5.02 23.93 -6.61
N ALA A 72 3.85 24.38 -7.07
CA ALA A 72 3.10 23.93 -8.24
C ALA A 72 3.60 24.47 -9.59
N ASN A 73 4.91 24.56 -9.80
CA ASN A 73 5.47 24.70 -11.15
C ASN A 73 5.80 23.32 -11.73
N PHE A 74 5.62 23.14 -13.03
CA PHE A 74 5.77 21.86 -13.75
C PHE A 74 7.13 21.14 -13.53
N PHE A 75 8.13 21.86 -13.02
CA PHE A 75 9.44 21.35 -12.61
C PHE A 75 9.65 21.23 -11.08
N GLY A 76 8.74 21.78 -10.26
CA GLY A 76 8.79 21.90 -8.79
C GLY A 76 8.05 20.81 -8.01
N LYS A 77 7.03 20.16 -8.59
CA LYS A 77 6.39 18.92 -8.05
C LYS A 77 7.37 17.74 -7.85
N MET A 78 8.63 17.92 -8.24
CA MET A 78 9.63 16.87 -8.29
C MET A 78 10.10 16.43 -6.90
N ASN A 79 9.88 17.19 -5.83
CA ASN A 79 10.57 16.94 -4.56
C ASN A 79 9.58 16.91 -3.40
N PRO A 80 8.92 15.76 -3.16
CA PRO A 80 8.03 15.61 -2.02
C PRO A 80 8.79 15.83 -0.72
N THR A 81 8.12 16.41 0.26
CA THR A 81 8.70 16.71 1.57
C THR A 81 8.50 15.55 2.54
N ARG A 82 9.13 15.64 3.71
CA ARG A 82 8.84 14.72 4.81
C ARG A 82 7.38 14.84 5.28
N THR A 83 6.80 16.04 5.20
CA THR A 83 5.39 16.26 5.52
C THR A 83 4.49 15.50 4.57
N ASP A 84 4.75 15.55 3.25
CA ASP A 84 4.01 14.81 2.24
C ASP A 84 4.00 13.30 2.54
N TYR A 85 5.17 12.74 2.86
CA TYR A 85 5.30 11.33 3.25
C TYR A 85 4.42 10.99 4.47
N LEU A 86 4.44 11.84 5.51
CA LEU A 86 3.66 11.60 6.72
C LEU A 86 2.16 11.67 6.45
N LEU A 87 1.71 12.64 5.64
CA LEU A 87 0.30 12.78 5.26
C LEU A 87 -0.19 11.53 4.49
N TRP A 88 0.55 11.10 3.46
CA TRP A 88 0.19 9.92 2.69
C TRP A 88 0.29 8.63 3.52
N SER A 89 1.26 8.53 4.43
CA SER A 89 1.40 7.38 5.32
C SER A 89 0.27 7.30 6.34
N ASN A 90 -0.16 8.43 6.91
CA ASN A 90 -1.30 8.47 7.82
C ASN A 90 -2.59 8.08 7.10
N TRP A 91 -2.82 8.67 5.92
CA TRP A 91 -3.97 8.33 5.09
C TRP A 91 -4.00 6.83 4.77
N PHE A 92 -2.85 6.25 4.40
CA PHE A 92 -2.73 4.82 4.13
C PHE A 92 -3.11 3.97 5.33
N ASN A 93 -2.62 4.30 6.53
CA ASN A 93 -2.95 3.56 7.75
C ASN A 93 -4.45 3.64 8.09
N GLU A 94 -5.09 4.76 7.81
CA GLU A 94 -6.53 4.97 8.05
C GLU A 94 -7.43 4.26 7.02
N HIS A 95 -6.93 4.08 5.79
CA HIS A 95 -7.73 3.57 4.66
C HIS A 95 -7.27 2.21 4.12
N LYS A 96 -6.26 1.58 4.75
CA LYS A 96 -5.63 0.32 4.28
C LYS A 96 -6.65 -0.76 3.95
N ASP A 97 -7.66 -0.94 4.81
CA ASP A 97 -8.68 -1.98 4.61
C ASP A 97 -9.62 -1.68 3.44
N SER A 98 -9.89 -0.38 3.16
CA SER A 98 -10.77 0.06 2.07
C SER A 98 -10.08 0.11 0.70
N LEU A 99 -8.74 0.14 0.67
CA LEU A 99 -7.96 0.21 -0.56
C LEU A 99 -8.19 -0.98 -1.48
N CYS A 100 -8.42 -2.17 -0.92
CA CYS A 100 -8.74 -3.38 -1.67
C CYS A 100 -10.07 -3.28 -2.43
N GLU A 101 -10.96 -2.38 -2.00
CA GLU A 101 -12.29 -2.20 -2.56
C GLU A 101 -12.36 -1.02 -3.55
N MET A 102 -11.37 -0.13 -3.53
CA MET A 102 -11.36 1.11 -4.33
C MET A 102 -11.34 0.89 -5.85
N LYS A 103 -10.86 -0.26 -6.35
CA LYS A 103 -10.87 -0.59 -7.79
C LYS A 103 -12.29 -0.59 -8.37
N TYR A 104 -13.30 -0.89 -7.55
CA TYR A 104 -14.69 -0.94 -8.01
C TYR A 104 -15.30 0.45 -8.23
N LYS A 105 -14.91 1.49 -7.49
CA LYS A 105 -15.50 2.83 -7.66
C LYS A 105 -15.02 3.56 -8.90
N VAL A 106 -13.72 3.51 -9.20
CA VAL A 106 -13.12 4.22 -10.35
C VAL A 106 -13.63 3.65 -11.69
N LEU A 107 -13.85 2.33 -11.77
CA LEU A 107 -14.40 1.69 -12.97
C LEU A 107 -15.91 1.99 -13.16
N ILE A 108 -16.67 2.12 -12.08
CA ILE A 108 -18.10 2.46 -12.14
C ILE A 108 -18.26 3.93 -12.58
N ASP A 109 -17.54 4.88 -12.00
CA ASP A 109 -17.66 6.30 -12.37
C ASP A 109 -17.23 6.57 -13.83
N SER A 110 -16.20 5.86 -14.31
CA SER A 110 -15.73 5.94 -15.70
C SER A 110 -16.74 5.37 -16.70
N SER A 111 -17.45 4.30 -16.33
CA SER A 111 -18.46 3.68 -17.18
C SER A 111 -19.78 4.44 -17.17
N THR A 112 -20.17 5.09 -16.07
CA THR A 112 -21.34 5.99 -16.05
C THR A 112 -21.12 7.31 -16.79
N LYS A 113 -19.87 7.79 -16.92
CA LYS A 113 -19.57 8.96 -17.77
C LYS A 113 -19.70 8.65 -19.27
N LEU A 114 -19.31 7.45 -19.71
CA LEU A 114 -19.39 7.05 -21.12
C LEU A 114 -20.82 6.71 -21.62
N ILE A 115 -21.79 6.54 -20.72
CA ILE A 115 -23.19 6.24 -21.09
C ILE A 115 -24.03 7.53 -21.21
N ASN A 116 -23.53 8.66 -20.69
CA ASN A 116 -24.24 9.94 -20.64
C ASN A 116 -23.67 11.01 -21.60
N GLU A 117 -22.77 10.63 -22.51
CA GLU A 117 -22.32 11.42 -23.67
C GLU A 117 -22.90 10.83 -24.97
#